data_AF-A0A5D0NNB3-F1
#
_entry.id   AF-A0A5D0NNB3-F1
#
_cell.length_a   1.000
_cell.length_b   1.000
_cell.length_c   1.000
_cell.angle_alpha   90.00
_cell.angle_beta   90.00
_cell.angle_gamma   90.00
#
_symmetry.space_group_name_H-M   'P 1'
#
loop_
_entity.id
_entity.type
_entity.pdbx_description
1 polymer ?
#
loop_
_entity_poly.entity_id
_entity_poly.type
_entity_poly.pdbx_seq_one_letter_code
_entity_poly.pdbx_strand_id
1 'polypeptide(L)'
;MARVPGTDRLIVCRAAWEDVLAHAAEQPGDAFIFRPRRTARHAKNLFSSWTARHTPTGGLPALSVRRLRSSWLVELLSARIDLGVVAAAAGMSTSALARYQHFVPALDEPTAVALLRGRAL
;
A
#
# COMPACT_ATOMS: atom_id res chain seq x y z
N MET A 1 -4.61 -14.74 -1.83
CA MET A 1 -4.55 -13.94 -3.08
C MET A 1 -5.94 -13.44 -3.41
N ALA A 2 -6.17 -12.14 -3.53
CA ALA A 2 -7.50 -11.58 -3.82
C ALA A 2 -7.51 -10.91 -5.20
N ARG A 3 -8.47 -11.26 -6.07
CA ARG A 3 -8.75 -10.53 -7.30
C ARG A 3 -9.79 -9.45 -7.02
N VAL A 4 -9.50 -8.20 -7.35
CA VAL A 4 -10.45 -7.11 -7.17
C VAL A 4 -11.48 -7.15 -8.33
N PRO A 5 -12.80 -7.19 -8.06
CA PRO A 5 -13.81 -7.21 -9.11
C PRO A 5 -13.64 -6.02 -10.08
N GLY A 6 -13.62 -6.30 -11.39
CA GLY A 6 -13.45 -5.29 -12.44
C GLY A 6 -11.99 -4.92 -12.74
N THR A 7 -11.01 -5.67 -12.23
CA THR A 7 -9.61 -5.51 -12.62
C THR A 7 -8.83 -6.82 -12.52
N ASP A 8 -7.98 -7.09 -13.51
CA ASP A 8 -7.03 -8.21 -13.47
C ASP A 8 -5.77 -7.89 -12.64
N ARG A 9 -5.78 -6.79 -11.88
CA ARG A 9 -4.66 -6.41 -11.02
C ARG A 9 -4.57 -7.36 -9.84
N LEU A 10 -3.43 -8.04 -9.76
CA LEU A 10 -3.01 -8.76 -8.56
C LEU A 10 -2.65 -7.75 -7.47
N ILE A 11 -3.39 -7.79 -6.35
CA ILE A 11 -3.05 -7.03 -5.14
C ILE A 11 -2.71 -8.04 -4.06
N VAL A 12 -1.46 -7.98 -3.60
CA VAL A 12 -0.95 -8.81 -2.51
C VAL A 12 -0.88 -7.97 -1.25
N CYS A 13 -1.25 -8.57 -0.12
CA CYS A 13 -1.03 -7.94 1.17
C CYS A 13 0.48 -7.92 1.46
N ARG A 14 0.94 -6.97 2.28
CA ARG A 14 2.30 -7.02 2.81
C ARG A 14 2.37 -8.14 3.84
N ALA A 15 3.44 -8.94 3.83
CA ALA A 15 3.63 -10.09 4.71
C ALA A 15 3.30 -9.79 6.19
N ALA A 16 3.73 -8.64 6.70
CA ALA A 16 3.47 -8.19 8.07
C ALA A 16 1.97 -8.06 8.44
N TRP A 17 1.07 -8.05 7.47
CA TRP A 17 -0.38 -7.92 7.65
C TRP A 17 -1.15 -9.16 7.16
N GLU A 18 -0.47 -10.21 6.69
CA GLU A 18 -1.14 -11.40 6.17
C GLU A 18 -1.99 -12.09 7.24
N ASP A 19 -1.43 -12.35 8.42
CA ASP A 19 -2.15 -12.98 9.53
C ASP A 19 -3.34 -12.15 10.00
N VAL A 20 -3.15 -10.82 10.09
CA VAL A 20 -4.21 -9.89 10.48
C VAL A 20 -5.37 -9.93 9.49
N LEU A 21 -5.09 -9.94 8.19
CA LEU A 21 -6.13 -10.04 7.16
C LEU A 21 -6.74 -11.43 7.09
N ALA A 22 -5.95 -12.49 7.27
CA ALA A 22 -6.44 -13.86 7.29
C ALA A 22 -7.44 -14.04 8.44
N HIS A 23 -7.06 -13.65 9.65
CA HIS A 23 -7.95 -13.69 10.81
C HIS A 23 -9.20 -12.83 10.63
N ALA A 24 -9.06 -11.62 10.07
CA ALA A 24 -10.21 -10.77 9.78
C ALA A 24 -11.15 -11.35 8.70
N ALA A 25 -10.65 -12.25 7.84
CA ALA A 25 -11.40 -12.95 6.82
C ALA A 25 -12.09 -14.23 7.33
N GLU A 26 -11.77 -14.72 8.53
CA GLU A 26 -12.43 -15.88 9.17
C GLU A 26 -13.89 -15.60 9.59
N GLN A 27 -14.39 -14.38 9.36
CA GLN A 27 -15.76 -13.98 9.65
C GLN A 27 -16.75 -14.85 8.84
N PRO A 28 -17.78 -15.43 9.49
CA PRO A 28 -18.75 -16.27 8.78
C PRO A 28 -19.62 -15.46 7.82
N GLY A 29 -19.85 -16.04 6.62
CA GLY A 29 -20.71 -15.48 5.57
C GLY A 29 -20.01 -14.49 4.63
N ASP A 30 -20.76 -13.94 3.67
CA ASP A 30 -20.23 -13.03 2.62
C ASP A 30 -20.13 -11.57 3.10
N ALA A 31 -19.85 -11.36 4.38
CA ALA A 31 -19.76 -10.02 4.96
C ALA A 31 -18.45 -9.32 4.54
N PHE A 32 -18.47 -7.99 4.48
CA PHE A 32 -17.24 -7.23 4.27
C PHE A 32 -16.32 -7.31 5.50
N ILE A 33 -15.04 -7.62 5.28
CA ILE A 33 -14.00 -7.61 6.34
C ILE A 33 -13.98 -6.26 7.08
N PHE A 34 -14.09 -5.15 6.34
CA PHE A 34 -14.18 -3.82 6.93
C PHE A 34 -15.63 -3.33 6.98
N ARG A 35 -16.10 -3.00 8.20
CA ARG A 35 -17.51 -2.65 8.51
C ARG A 35 -18.49 -3.76 8.08
N PRO A 36 -18.53 -4.91 8.77
CA PRO A 36 -19.32 -6.08 8.37
C PRO A 36 -20.83 -5.83 8.22
N ARG A 37 -21.39 -4.87 8.97
CA ARG A 37 -22.81 -4.47 8.89
C ARG A 37 -23.15 -3.58 7.67
N ARG A 38 -22.20 -3.35 6.76
CA ARG A 38 -22.41 -2.51 5.57
C ARG A 38 -23.22 -3.27 4.52
N THR A 39 -24.31 -2.65 4.07
CA THR A 39 -25.17 -3.18 3.01
C THR A 39 -24.81 -2.65 1.62
N ALA A 40 -24.28 -1.42 1.52
CA ALA A 40 -23.90 -0.82 0.25
C ALA A 40 -22.53 -1.34 -0.27
N ARG A 41 -22.54 -1.96 -1.45
CA ARG A 41 -21.33 -2.50 -2.12
C ARG A 41 -20.28 -1.44 -2.42
N HIS A 42 -20.71 -0.27 -2.92
CA HIS A 42 -19.84 0.86 -3.22
C HIS A 42 -20.05 2.00 -2.23
N ALA A 43 -19.00 2.35 -1.48
CA ALA A 43 -19.03 3.45 -0.52
C ALA A 43 -17.82 4.37 -0.78
N LYS A 44 -18.02 5.38 -1.64
CA LYS A 44 -16.96 6.25 -2.18
C LYS A 44 -16.08 6.90 -1.10
N ASN A 45 -16.65 7.19 0.07
CA ASN A 45 -15.96 7.88 1.17
C ASN A 45 -15.69 7.01 2.40
N LEU A 46 -15.83 5.68 2.29
CA LEU A 46 -15.75 4.77 3.43
C LEU A 46 -14.46 4.94 4.23
N PHE A 47 -13.32 4.89 3.54
CA PHE A 47 -12.01 5.01 4.18
C PHE A 47 -11.66 6.44 4.55
N SER A 48 -12.02 7.43 3.72
CA SER A 48 -11.74 8.85 4.02
C SER A 48 -12.52 9.35 5.24
N SER A 49 -13.81 9.01 5.35
CA SER A 49 -14.61 9.32 6.54
C SER A 49 -14.16 8.54 7.77
N TRP A 50 -13.62 7.32 7.60
CA TRP A 50 -13.04 6.58 8.72
C TRP A 50 -11.74 7.23 9.22
N THR A 51 -10.80 7.56 8.34
CA THR A 51 -9.55 8.23 8.72
C THR A 51 -9.81 9.61 9.33
N ALA A 52 -10.84 10.33 8.87
CA ALA A 52 -11.19 11.64 9.41
C ALA A 52 -11.69 11.61 10.86
N ARG A 53 -12.23 10.47 11.32
CA ARG A 53 -12.65 10.28 12.72
C ARG A 53 -11.50 9.80 13.62
N HIS A 54 -10.36 9.44 13.04
CA HIS A 54 -9.21 8.99 13.80
C HIS A 54 -8.37 10.20 14.21
N THR A 55 -8.28 10.45 15.51
CA THR A 55 -7.39 11.46 16.09
C THR A 55 -6.12 10.78 16.59
N PRO A 56 -4.98 10.94 15.90
CA PRO A 56 -3.72 10.35 16.36
C PRO A 56 -3.29 10.91 17.70
N THR A 57 -2.74 10.06 18.56
CA THR A 57 -2.14 10.47 19.83
C THR A 57 -0.69 10.93 19.62
N GLY A 58 -0.13 11.69 20.57
CA GLY A 58 1.31 12.01 20.57
C GLY A 58 1.77 13.00 19.50
N GLY A 59 0.91 13.93 19.07
CA GLY A 59 1.28 14.98 18.09
C GLY A 59 1.45 14.49 16.65
N LEU A 60 1.07 13.25 16.37
CA LEU A 60 1.13 12.68 15.02
C LEU A 60 0.12 13.38 14.09
N PRO A 61 0.47 13.54 12.80
CA PRO A 61 -0.42 14.18 11.84
C PRO A 61 -1.67 13.34 11.58
N ALA A 62 -2.80 14.00 11.33
CA ALA A 62 -4.06 13.36 10.99
C ALA A 62 -3.93 12.34 9.85
N LEU A 63 -4.62 11.20 9.99
CA LEU A 63 -4.62 10.16 8.98
C LEU A 63 -5.33 10.62 7.71
N SER A 64 -4.72 10.33 6.57
CA SER A 64 -5.28 10.60 5.25
C SER A 64 -5.04 9.39 4.35
N VAL A 65 -6.10 8.89 3.72
CA VAL A 65 -6.02 7.77 2.75
C VAL A 65 -4.97 8.07 1.66
N ARG A 66 -4.87 9.31 1.20
CA ARG A 66 -3.87 9.72 0.20
C ARG A 66 -2.44 9.62 0.74
N ARG A 67 -2.22 10.04 2.00
CA ARG A 67 -0.90 9.93 2.64
C ARG A 67 -0.54 8.48 2.92
N LEU A 68 -1.48 7.68 3.42
CA LEU A 68 -1.28 6.23 3.64
C LEU A 68 -0.87 5.52 2.35
N ARG A 69 -1.56 5.80 1.23
CA ARG A 69 -1.17 5.28 -0.08
C ARG A 69 0.22 5.74 -0.51
N SER A 70 0.58 7.00 -0.23
CA SER A 70 1.90 7.54 -0.57
C SER A 70 3.00 6.87 0.26
N SER A 71 2.79 6.68 1.56
CA SER A 71 3.71 5.95 2.44
C SER A 71 3.93 4.51 1.94
N TRP A 72 2.85 3.80 1.61
CA TRP A 72 2.96 2.45 1.03
C TRP A 72 3.80 2.42 -0.27
N LEU A 73 3.60 3.38 -1.18
CA LEU A 73 4.43 3.49 -2.39
C LEU A 73 5.90 3.74 -2.06
N VAL A 74 6.18 4.69 -1.15
CA VAL A 74 7.55 5.02 -0.74
C VAL A 74 8.23 3.85 -0.06
N GLU A 75 7.52 3.08 0.77
CA GLU A 75 8.05 1.85 1.39
C GLU A 75 8.48 0.82 0.35
N LEU A 76 7.65 0.57 -0.68
CA LEU A 76 8.00 -0.37 -1.75
C LEU A 76 9.20 0.10 -2.59
N LEU A 77 9.25 1.39 -2.91
CA LEU A 77 10.37 1.99 -3.65
C LEU A 77 11.66 1.98 -2.83
N SER A 78 11.57 2.22 -1.52
CA SER A 78 12.71 2.17 -0.60
C SER A 78 13.27 0.74 -0.48
N ALA A 79 12.39 -0.27 -0.56
CA ALA A 79 12.78 -1.68 -0.62
C ALA A 79 13.33 -2.12 -1.98
N ARG A 80 13.53 -1.18 -2.93
CA ARG A 80 14.10 -1.43 -4.27
C ARG A 80 13.35 -2.48 -5.09
N ILE A 81 12.04 -2.60 -4.84
CA ILE A 81 11.16 -3.43 -5.67
C ILE A 81 11.08 -2.82 -7.07
N ASP A 82 11.07 -3.68 -8.09
CA ASP A 82 10.94 -3.27 -9.49
C ASP A 82 9.81 -2.25 -9.70
N LEU A 83 10.10 -1.19 -10.47
CA LEU A 83 9.14 -0.10 -10.69
C LEU A 83 7.88 -0.56 -11.42
N GLY A 84 8.01 -1.51 -12.36
CA GLY A 84 6.90 -2.10 -13.08
C GLY A 84 5.96 -2.86 -12.15
N VAL A 85 6.53 -3.66 -11.24
CA VAL A 85 5.76 -4.37 -10.20
C VAL A 85 5.02 -3.40 -9.29
N VAL A 86 5.69 -2.36 -8.78
CA VAL A 86 5.06 -1.33 -7.93
C VAL A 86 3.95 -0.60 -8.68
N ALA A 87 4.20 -0.20 -9.93
CA ALA A 87 3.24 0.50 -10.78
C ALA A 87 1.98 -0.36 -11.05
N ALA A 88 2.16 -1.64 -11.37
CA ALA A 88 1.08 -2.59 -11.61
C ALA A 88 0.23 -2.80 -10.34
N ALA A 89 0.86 -3.04 -9.19
CA ALA A 89 0.18 -3.17 -7.91
C ALA A 89 -0.59 -1.89 -7.51
N ALA A 90 -0.01 -0.72 -7.82
CA ALA A 90 -0.66 0.56 -7.60
C ALA A 90 -1.78 0.84 -8.63
N GLY A 91 -1.76 0.21 -9.81
CA GLY A 91 -2.60 0.55 -10.95
C GLY A 91 -2.36 1.96 -11.47
N MET A 92 -1.09 2.31 -11.67
CA MET A 92 -0.67 3.56 -12.30
C MET A 92 0.52 3.30 -13.23
N SER A 93 0.94 4.29 -14.02
CA SER A 93 2.14 4.16 -14.84
C SER A 93 3.41 4.25 -13.99
N THR A 94 4.51 3.68 -14.48
CA THR A 94 5.84 3.84 -13.88
C THR A 94 6.26 5.31 -13.82
N SER A 95 5.94 6.10 -14.86
CA SER A 95 6.20 7.55 -14.88
C SER A 95 5.50 8.30 -13.75
N ALA A 96 4.29 7.87 -13.36
CA ALA A 96 3.56 8.48 -12.25
C ALA A 96 4.23 8.21 -10.88
N LEU A 97 5.15 7.24 -10.78
CA LEU A 97 5.93 6.99 -9.56
C LEU A 97 7.03 8.03 -9.33
N ALA A 98 7.48 8.74 -10.37
CA ALA A 98 8.57 9.72 -10.28
C ALA A 98 8.32 10.78 -9.20
N ARG A 99 7.05 11.17 -9.00
CA ARG A 99 6.65 12.15 -7.99
C ARG A 99 6.94 11.72 -6.54
N TYR A 100 7.22 10.45 -6.29
CA TYR A 100 7.52 9.94 -4.94
C TYR A 100 9.02 9.74 -4.70
N GLN A 101 9.86 9.84 -5.73
CA GLN A 101 11.30 9.55 -5.65
C GLN A 101 12.02 10.44 -4.63
N HIS A 102 11.59 11.70 -4.48
CA HIS A 102 12.19 12.62 -3.51
C HIS A 102 11.93 12.23 -2.03
N PHE A 103 11.00 11.29 -1.77
CA PHE A 103 10.78 10.72 -0.45
C PHE A 103 11.52 9.40 -0.22
N VAL A 104 12.12 8.83 -1.28
CA VAL A 104 12.87 7.57 -1.19
C VAL A 104 14.28 7.89 -0.68
N PRO A 105 14.75 7.25 0.40
CA PRO A 105 16.11 7.45 0.87
C PRO A 105 17.14 7.15 -0.22
N ALA A 106 18.20 7.96 -0.29
CA ALA A 106 19.34 7.66 -1.14
C ALA A 106 20.01 6.35 -0.69
N LEU A 107 20.62 5.64 -1.64
CA LEU A 107 21.51 4.54 -1.29
C LEU A 107 22.80 5.10 -0.69
N ASP A 108 23.37 4.38 0.27
CA ASP A 108 24.75 4.64 0.63
C ASP A 108 25.68 4.32 -0.56
N GLU A 109 26.85 4.97 -0.56
CA GLU A 109 27.83 4.83 -1.63
C GLU A 109 28.30 3.38 -1.83
N PRO A 110 28.62 2.59 -0.78
CA PRO A 110 29.00 1.18 -0.95
C PRO A 110 27.94 0.35 -1.68
N THR A 111 26.67 0.52 -1.30
CA THR A 111 25.55 -0.21 -1.90
C THR A 111 25.34 0.21 -3.35
N ALA A 112 25.39 1.51 -3.64
CA ALA A 112 25.30 2.02 -5.01
C ALA A 112 26.43 1.46 -5.90
N VAL A 113 27.67 1.44 -5.39
CA VAL A 113 28.83 0.89 -6.11
C VAL A 113 28.65 -0.62 -6.36
N ALA A 114 28.16 -1.38 -5.38
CA ALA A 114 27.91 -2.81 -5.54
C ALA A 114 26.89 -3.07 -6.67
N LEU A 115 25.77 -2.35 -6.65
CA LEU A 115 24.73 -2.44 -7.68
C LEU A 115 25.25 -2.05 -9.08
N LEU A 116 25.99 -0.95 -9.19
CA LEU A 116 26.57 -0.48 -10.47
C LEU A 116 27.63 -1.43 -11.02
N ARG A 117 28.25 -2.25 -10.17
CA ARG A 117 29.16 -3.35 -10.57
C ARG A 117 28.42 -4.64 -10.90
N GLY A 118 27.09 -4.65 -10.88
CA GLY A 118 26.25 -5.82 -11.19
C GLY A 118 26.12 -6.82 -10.03
N ARG A 119 26.36 -6.40 -8.79
CA ARG A 119 26.12 -7.24 -7.60
C ARG A 119 24.70 -7.01 -7.09
N ALA A 120 23.99 -8.09 -6.77
CA ALA A 120 22.66 -8.01 -6.16
C ALA A 120 22.74 -7.50 -4.71
N LEU A 121 21.65 -6.89 -4.24
CA LEU A 121 21.41 -6.57 -2.83
C LEU A 121 21.18 -7.84 -2.00
#